data_AF-W0FYE9-F1
#
_entry.id   AF-W0FYE9-F1
#
_cell.length_a   1.000
_cell.length_b   1.000
_cell.length_c   1.000
_cell.angle_alpha   90.00
_cell.angle_beta   90.00
_cell.angle_gamma   90.00
#
_symmetry.space_group_name_H-M   'P 1'
#
loop_
_entity.id
_entity.type
_entity.pdbx_description
1 polymer ?
#
loop_
_entity_poly.entity_id
_entity_poly.type
_entity_poly.pdbx_seq_one_letter_code
_entity_poly.pdbx_strand_id
1 'polypeptide(L)'
;MTGHHLKGELMQSFRMVLVPQCGECSAAVTDETGREVQLAERFLPEALRDRLTAEGWQFTPGNRRLNNGPHDSIAGDRLRCPGCIARAGAAVAAAEQRIAQHMARPRVTTLDLSAKLGAGVTLSQRAGDVDVHCWLVEKDGEVVGFVRRYRRAGGDFSTGWEAFHRLRDGFYRREAITSCANSRNSSYLWSGRDVAAWGVLANPHHGAARPAWARRTTKKTKETTA
;
A
#
# COMPACT_ATOMS: atom_id res chain seq x y z
N MET A 1 -49.81 63.02 6.37
CA MET A 1 -48.46 62.55 6.78
C MET A 1 -48.40 61.06 6.51
N THR A 2 -47.87 60.71 5.33
CA THR A 2 -47.71 59.35 4.81
C THR A 2 -46.35 58.81 5.24
N GLY A 3 -46.34 57.70 5.97
CA GLY A 3 -45.13 56.95 6.32
C GLY A 3 -44.97 55.73 5.42
N HIS A 4 -44.11 55.87 4.41
CA HIS A 4 -43.54 54.78 3.61
C HIS A 4 -42.52 53.98 4.46
N HIS A 5 -42.59 52.65 4.49
CA HIS A 5 -41.76 51.71 3.70
C HIS A 5 -40.33 51.52 4.26
N LEU A 6 -39.96 50.32 4.74
CA LEU A 6 -39.04 49.33 4.12
C LEU A 6 -38.34 48.64 5.31
N LYS A 7 -37.85 47.40 5.34
CA LYS A 7 -37.53 46.35 4.36
C LYS A 7 -37.38 45.08 5.20
N GLY A 8 -38.06 44.00 4.83
CA GLY A 8 -37.73 42.67 5.34
C GLY A 8 -36.34 42.28 4.82
N GLU A 9 -35.42 41.97 5.72
CA GLU A 9 -34.12 41.42 5.40
C GLU A 9 -34.30 40.02 4.80
N LEU A 10 -33.95 39.87 3.53
CA LEU A 10 -33.74 38.57 2.88
C LEU A 10 -32.49 37.93 3.51
N MET A 11 -32.65 37.13 4.56
CA MET A 11 -31.65 36.14 4.94
C MET A 11 -31.50 35.16 3.77
N GLN A 12 -30.49 35.36 2.94
CA GLN A 12 -30.08 34.37 1.93
C GLN A 12 -29.63 33.10 2.66
N SER A 13 -30.50 32.09 2.64
CA SER A 13 -30.16 30.74 3.08
C SER A 13 -29.18 30.13 2.07
N PHE A 14 -27.91 30.02 2.44
CA PHE A 14 -26.94 29.24 1.68
C PHE A 14 -27.24 27.76 1.89
N ARG A 15 -27.91 27.13 0.92
CA ARG A 15 -28.00 25.66 0.86
C ARG A 15 -26.68 25.14 0.33
N MET A 16 -25.91 24.47 1.19
CA MET A 16 -24.78 23.69 0.73
C MET A 16 -25.26 22.50 -0.10
N VAL A 17 -24.67 22.33 -1.28
CA VAL A 17 -24.89 21.21 -2.18
C VAL A 17 -23.58 20.47 -2.39
N LEU A 18 -23.68 19.16 -2.52
CA LEU A 18 -22.55 18.27 -2.77
C LEU A 18 -22.53 17.86 -4.24
N VAL A 19 -21.38 17.96 -4.87
CA VAL A 19 -21.12 17.36 -6.18
C VAL A 19 -20.46 16.00 -5.94
N PRO A 20 -21.12 14.87 -6.26
CA PRO A 20 -20.51 13.57 -6.13
C PRO A 20 -19.40 13.45 -7.16
N GLN A 21 -18.23 13.00 -6.69
CA GLN A 21 -17.00 12.99 -7.49
C GLN A 21 -16.23 11.70 -7.26
N CYS A 22 -15.41 11.33 -8.23
CA CYS A 22 -14.46 10.25 -8.07
C CYS A 22 -13.47 10.58 -6.94
N GLY A 23 -13.33 9.67 -5.97
CA GLY A 23 -12.42 9.85 -4.83
C GLY A 23 -10.93 9.82 -5.18
N GLU A 24 -10.56 9.50 -6.43
CA GLU A 24 -9.16 9.39 -6.85
C GLU A 24 -8.71 10.51 -7.79
N CYS A 25 -9.57 10.94 -8.70
CA CYS A 25 -9.24 11.97 -9.69
C CYS A 25 -10.17 13.18 -9.67
N SER A 26 -11.09 13.24 -8.72
CA SER A 26 -12.07 14.34 -8.56
C SER A 26 -12.95 14.58 -9.79
N ALA A 27 -13.07 13.62 -10.71
CA ALA A 27 -14.01 13.72 -11.83
C ALA A 27 -15.44 13.80 -11.27
N ALA A 28 -16.12 14.90 -11.56
CA ALA A 28 -17.50 15.12 -11.13
C ALA A 28 -18.45 14.21 -11.89
N VAL A 29 -19.52 13.78 -11.21
CA VAL A 29 -20.66 13.14 -11.86
C VAL A 29 -21.48 14.22 -12.56
N THR A 30 -21.73 14.02 -13.85
CA THR A 30 -22.59 14.92 -14.63
C THR A 30 -23.94 14.28 -14.94
N ASP A 31 -24.92 15.11 -15.28
CA ASP A 31 -26.16 14.68 -15.91
C ASP A 31 -25.99 14.51 -17.42
N GLU A 32 -27.08 14.14 -18.10
CA GLU A 32 -27.12 13.91 -19.55
C GLU A 32 -26.82 15.18 -20.37
N THR A 33 -26.95 16.37 -19.76
CA THR A 33 -26.63 17.66 -20.38
C THR A 33 -25.20 18.11 -20.11
N GLY A 34 -24.41 17.30 -19.39
CA GLY A 34 -23.04 17.59 -19.01
C GLY A 34 -22.90 18.52 -17.80
N ARG A 35 -23.98 18.78 -17.06
CA ARG A 35 -23.94 19.61 -15.84
C ARG A 35 -23.63 18.76 -14.62
N GLU A 36 -22.89 19.31 -13.67
CA GLU A 36 -22.61 18.62 -12.41
C GLU A 36 -23.90 18.30 -11.64
N VAL A 37 -24.03 17.04 -11.21
CA VAL A 37 -25.14 16.62 -10.36
C VAL A 37 -24.94 17.21 -8.98
N GLN A 38 -25.96 17.89 -8.46
CA GLN A 38 -25.95 18.47 -7.12
C GLN A 38 -26.87 17.67 -6.20
N LEU A 39 -26.35 17.29 -5.03
CA LEU A 39 -27.08 16.54 -4.02
C LEU A 39 -27.17 17.35 -2.72
N ALA A 40 -28.33 17.26 -2.06
CA ALA A 40 -28.51 17.83 -0.72
C ALA A 40 -27.86 16.97 0.38
N GLU A 41 -27.60 15.69 0.09
CA GLU A 41 -27.06 14.71 1.03
C GLU A 41 -25.84 13.98 0.47
N ARG A 42 -25.02 13.42 1.38
CA ARG A 42 -23.82 12.63 1.04
C ARG A 42 -24.14 11.24 0.49
N PHE A 43 -25.37 10.78 0.64
CA PHE A 43 -25.81 9.49 0.11
C PHE A 43 -26.38 9.69 -1.29
N LEU A 44 -25.87 8.90 -2.23
CA LEU A 44 -26.41 8.90 -3.59
C LEU A 44 -27.82 8.33 -3.54
N PRO A 45 -28.82 8.98 -4.16
CA PRO A 45 -30.13 8.38 -4.39
C PRO A 45 -29.99 7.07 -5.17
N GLU A 46 -30.88 6.10 -4.92
CA GLU A 46 -30.83 4.77 -5.54
C GLU A 46 -30.82 4.84 -7.08
N ALA A 47 -31.72 5.65 -7.67
CA ALA A 47 -31.75 5.86 -9.11
C ALA A 47 -30.42 6.41 -9.68
N LEU A 48 -29.72 7.26 -8.93
CA LEU A 48 -28.41 7.77 -9.34
C LEU A 48 -27.33 6.68 -9.23
N ARG A 49 -27.40 5.80 -8.22
CA ARG A 49 -26.48 4.66 -8.09
C ARG A 49 -26.66 3.67 -9.23
N ASP A 50 -27.89 3.37 -9.60
CA ASP A 50 -28.19 2.45 -10.69
C ASP A 50 -27.65 2.97 -12.02
N ARG A 51 -27.91 4.27 -12.29
CA ARG A 51 -27.37 4.95 -13.47
C ARG A 51 -25.84 4.92 -13.50
N LEU A 52 -25.20 5.34 -12.41
CA LEU A 52 -23.74 5.37 -12.31
C LEU A 52 -23.13 3.97 -12.46
N THR A 53 -23.76 2.94 -11.89
CA THR A 53 -23.33 1.55 -12.04
C THR A 53 -23.44 1.09 -13.50
N ALA A 54 -24.52 1.44 -14.19
CA ALA A 54 -24.68 1.15 -15.62
C ALA A 54 -23.63 1.87 -16.50
N GLU A 55 -23.19 3.07 -16.10
CA GLU A 55 -22.09 3.81 -16.71
C GLU A 55 -20.70 3.28 -16.32
N GLY A 56 -20.63 2.22 -15.50
CA GLY A 56 -19.38 1.58 -15.08
C GLY A 56 -18.67 2.25 -13.91
N TRP A 57 -19.32 3.15 -13.18
CA TRP A 57 -18.80 3.64 -11.91
C TRP A 57 -18.87 2.56 -10.85
N GLN A 58 -17.86 2.52 -9.99
CA GLN A 58 -17.86 1.68 -8.80
C GLN A 58 -18.27 2.50 -7.59
N PHE A 59 -19.18 1.93 -6.81
CA PHE A 59 -19.73 2.51 -5.61
C PHE A 59 -19.25 1.74 -4.38
N THR A 60 -18.81 2.45 -3.35
CA THR A 60 -18.61 1.89 -2.01
C THR A 60 -19.58 2.59 -1.06
N PRO A 61 -20.55 1.86 -0.47
CA PRO A 61 -21.51 2.45 0.45
C PRO A 61 -20.82 3.14 1.64
N GLY A 62 -21.30 4.31 1.99
CA GLY A 62 -20.95 5.00 3.23
C GLY A 62 -21.58 4.35 4.46
N ASN A 63 -21.26 4.86 5.65
CA ASN A 63 -21.86 4.41 6.90
C ASN A 63 -22.88 5.43 7.40
N ARG A 64 -24.17 5.09 7.28
CA ARG A 64 -25.29 5.92 7.76
C ARG A 64 -25.21 6.28 9.24
N ARG A 65 -24.67 5.41 10.09
CA ARG A 65 -24.55 5.67 11.54
C ARG A 65 -23.48 6.70 11.88
N LEU A 66 -22.53 6.92 10.96
CA LEU A 66 -21.42 7.86 11.15
C LEU A 66 -21.64 9.17 10.39
N ASN A 67 -22.67 9.29 9.55
CA ASN A 67 -22.86 10.46 8.70
C ASN A 67 -23.51 11.62 9.48
N ASN A 68 -22.71 12.64 9.77
CA ASN A 68 -23.16 13.87 10.44
C ASN A 68 -23.63 14.97 9.47
N GLY A 69 -23.95 14.60 8.22
CA GLY A 69 -24.43 15.52 7.18
C GLY A 69 -23.34 15.94 6.18
N PRO A 70 -23.59 16.97 5.36
CA PRO A 70 -22.73 17.30 4.21
C PRO A 70 -21.28 17.70 4.57
N HIS A 71 -21.03 18.11 5.82
CA HIS A 71 -19.69 18.43 6.32
C HIS A 71 -18.83 17.19 6.65
N ASP A 72 -19.42 16.01 6.78
CA ASP A 72 -18.68 14.78 7.09
C ASP A 72 -18.06 14.17 5.82
N SER A 73 -16.74 14.32 5.68
CA SER A 73 -16.00 13.85 4.50
C SER A 73 -15.71 12.34 4.51
N ILE A 74 -15.97 11.64 5.62
CA ILE A 74 -15.53 10.26 5.82
C ILE A 74 -16.69 9.27 5.69
N ALA A 75 -17.88 9.64 6.16
CA ALA A 75 -19.00 8.72 6.29
C ALA A 75 -19.88 8.56 5.05
N GLY A 76 -19.70 9.41 4.02
CA GLY A 76 -20.49 9.40 2.78
C GLY A 76 -20.18 8.26 1.82
N ASP A 77 -21.00 8.16 0.78
CA ASP A 77 -20.77 7.23 -0.33
C ASP A 77 -19.49 7.60 -1.10
N ARG A 78 -18.71 6.58 -1.49
CA ARG A 78 -17.46 6.77 -2.24
C ARG A 78 -17.60 6.25 -3.66
N LEU A 79 -17.13 7.06 -4.61
CA LEU A 79 -17.22 6.76 -6.04
C LEU A 79 -15.84 6.58 -6.67
N ARG A 80 -15.75 5.64 -7.60
CA ARG A 80 -14.61 5.48 -8.50
C ARG A 80 -15.10 5.52 -9.95
N CYS A 81 -14.55 6.43 -10.75
CA CYS A 81 -14.96 6.55 -12.14
C CYS A 81 -14.38 5.41 -13.00
N PRO A 82 -15.00 5.10 -14.15
CA PRO A 82 -14.52 4.06 -15.08
C PRO A 82 -13.06 4.23 -15.46
N GLY A 83 -12.60 5.47 -15.69
CA GLY A 83 -11.21 5.76 -16.02
C GLY A 83 -10.23 5.39 -14.89
N CYS A 84 -10.58 5.65 -13.63
CA CYS A 84 -9.76 5.25 -12.48
C CYS A 84 -9.75 3.73 -12.29
N ILE A 85 -10.88 3.07 -12.49
CA ILE A 85 -11.00 1.60 -12.42
C ILE A 85 -10.11 0.95 -13.48
N ALA A 86 -10.19 1.41 -14.73
CA ALA A 86 -9.38 0.91 -15.83
C ALA A 86 -7.87 1.12 -15.57
N ARG A 87 -7.48 2.30 -15.08
CA ARG A 87 -6.08 2.57 -14.70
C ARG A 87 -5.60 1.66 -13.58
N ALA A 88 -6.42 1.42 -12.56
CA ALA A 88 -6.08 0.51 -11.47
C ALA A 88 -5.91 -0.93 -11.98
N GLY A 89 -6.82 -1.41 -12.83
CA GLY A 89 -6.71 -2.73 -13.47
C GLY A 89 -5.45 -2.86 -14.32
N ALA A 90 -5.14 -1.86 -15.14
CA ALA A 90 -3.91 -1.83 -15.95
C ALA A 90 -2.64 -1.83 -15.08
N ALA A 91 -2.66 -1.11 -13.95
CA ALA A 91 -1.54 -1.09 -13.01
C ALA A 91 -1.29 -2.46 -12.37
N VAL A 92 -2.36 -3.17 -11.99
CA VAL A 92 -2.29 -4.55 -11.47
C VAL A 92 -1.74 -5.50 -12.54
N ALA A 93 -2.32 -5.49 -13.74
CA ALA A 93 -1.86 -6.34 -14.84
C ALA A 93 -0.38 -6.09 -15.20
N ALA A 94 0.05 -4.82 -15.23
CA ALA A 94 1.44 -4.47 -15.45
C ALA A 94 2.36 -4.95 -14.30
N ALA A 95 1.87 -4.95 -13.05
CA ALA A 95 2.62 -5.48 -11.92
C ALA A 95 2.78 -7.01 -12.00
N GLU A 96 1.71 -7.72 -12.32
CA GLU A 96 1.72 -9.17 -12.55
C GLU A 96 2.67 -9.54 -13.69
N GLN A 97 2.63 -8.81 -14.80
CA GLN A 97 3.53 -9.03 -15.93
C GLN A 97 5.00 -8.82 -15.54
N ARG A 98 5.32 -7.76 -14.78
CA ARG A 98 6.69 -7.54 -14.28
C ARG A 98 7.17 -8.67 -13.37
N ILE A 99 6.29 -9.17 -12.49
CA ILE A 99 6.59 -10.32 -11.63
C ILE A 99 6.84 -11.57 -12.47
N ALA A 100 5.95 -11.88 -13.42
CA ALA A 100 6.08 -13.04 -14.29
C ALA A 100 7.38 -12.99 -15.11
N GLN A 101 7.70 -11.84 -15.71
CA GLN A 101 8.96 -11.63 -16.43
C GLN A 101 10.18 -11.84 -15.55
N HIS A 102 10.16 -11.31 -14.32
CA HIS A 102 11.25 -11.52 -13.37
C HIS A 102 11.38 -12.99 -12.98
N MET A 103 10.27 -13.70 -12.73
CA MET A 103 10.27 -15.14 -12.42
C MET A 103 10.65 -16.04 -13.61
N ALA A 104 10.54 -15.55 -14.84
CA ALA A 104 10.99 -16.27 -16.03
C ALA A 104 12.51 -16.16 -16.26
N ARG A 105 13.20 -15.21 -15.61
CA ARG A 105 14.66 -15.05 -15.78
C ARG A 105 15.42 -16.27 -15.24
N PRO A 106 16.53 -16.68 -15.87
CA PRO A 106 17.31 -17.82 -15.40
C PRO A 106 17.90 -17.55 -14.02
N ARG A 107 17.98 -18.61 -13.19
CA ARG A 107 18.70 -18.58 -11.91
C ARG A 107 20.20 -18.57 -12.18
N VAL A 108 20.93 -17.68 -11.50
CA VAL A 108 22.38 -17.49 -11.66
C VAL A 108 23.17 -17.80 -10.39
N THR A 109 22.53 -17.73 -9.22
CA THR A 109 23.17 -18.03 -7.94
C THR A 109 22.14 -18.61 -7.00
N THR A 110 22.52 -19.64 -6.25
CA THR A 110 21.68 -20.25 -5.21
C THR A 110 22.52 -20.48 -3.97
N LEU A 111 21.97 -20.12 -2.81
CA LEU A 111 22.55 -20.35 -1.50
C LEU A 111 21.62 -21.22 -0.68
N ASP A 112 22.12 -22.34 -0.19
CA ASP A 112 21.39 -23.18 0.76
C ASP A 112 21.39 -22.52 2.15
N LEU A 113 20.20 -22.30 2.70
CA LEU A 113 20.01 -21.76 4.05
C LEU A 113 19.33 -22.76 4.98
N SER A 114 19.30 -24.04 4.62
CA SER A 114 18.61 -25.08 5.37
C SER A 114 19.04 -25.14 6.84
N ALA A 115 20.34 -24.98 7.12
CA ALA A 115 20.88 -24.97 8.47
C ALA A 115 20.39 -23.79 9.35
N LYS A 116 19.93 -22.69 8.75
CA LYS A 116 19.44 -21.50 9.48
C LYS A 116 17.92 -21.38 9.47
N LEU A 117 17.30 -21.68 8.33
CA LEU A 117 15.90 -21.35 8.04
C LEU A 117 14.98 -22.58 7.97
N GLY A 118 15.54 -23.78 8.11
CA GLY A 118 14.81 -25.04 8.02
C GLY A 118 15.01 -25.72 6.66
N ALA A 119 14.80 -27.04 6.62
CA ALA A 119 15.01 -27.86 5.44
C ALA A 119 14.27 -27.32 4.20
N GLY A 120 14.90 -27.44 3.04
CA GLY A 120 14.32 -27.05 1.75
C GLY A 120 14.36 -25.55 1.48
N VAL A 121 14.97 -24.75 2.35
CA VAL A 121 15.05 -23.30 2.19
C VAL A 121 16.33 -22.88 1.48
N THR A 122 16.17 -22.13 0.39
CA THR A 122 17.29 -21.52 -0.34
C THR A 122 17.05 -20.04 -0.62
N LEU A 123 18.13 -19.29 -0.84
CA LEU A 123 18.07 -17.99 -1.46
C LEU A 123 18.61 -18.08 -2.88
N SER A 124 17.83 -17.64 -3.87
CA SER A 124 18.28 -17.61 -5.26
C SER A 124 18.36 -16.20 -5.80
N GLN A 125 19.24 -16.00 -6.78
CA GLN A 125 19.28 -14.81 -7.61
C GLN A 125 19.02 -15.22 -9.05
N ARG A 126 18.25 -14.41 -9.75
CA ARG A 126 18.06 -14.49 -11.18
C ARG A 126 18.94 -13.46 -11.90
N ALA A 127 19.04 -13.58 -13.21
CA ALA A 127 19.78 -12.61 -14.02
C ALA A 127 19.32 -11.16 -13.74
N GLY A 128 20.27 -10.28 -13.42
CA GLY A 128 20.05 -8.88 -13.05
C GLY A 128 19.76 -8.62 -11.56
N ASP A 129 19.61 -9.65 -10.73
CA ASP A 129 19.27 -9.46 -9.31
C ASP A 129 20.45 -8.98 -8.47
N VAL A 130 21.68 -9.28 -8.92
CA VAL A 130 22.92 -8.80 -8.29
C VAL A 130 22.95 -7.27 -8.26
N ASP A 131 22.57 -6.62 -9.37
CA ASP A 131 22.64 -5.15 -9.54
C ASP A 131 21.68 -4.40 -8.60
N VAL A 132 20.61 -5.07 -8.17
CA VAL A 132 19.61 -4.53 -7.25
C VAL A 132 19.67 -5.19 -5.86
N HIS A 133 20.71 -5.99 -5.61
CA HIS A 133 20.90 -6.78 -4.39
C HIS A 133 19.65 -7.55 -3.96
N CYS A 134 18.92 -8.13 -4.92
CA CYS A 134 17.72 -8.92 -4.68
C CYS A 134 18.08 -10.40 -4.50
N TRP A 135 17.36 -11.07 -3.61
CA TRP A 135 17.38 -12.52 -3.42
C TRP A 135 15.96 -13.02 -3.27
N LEU A 136 15.57 -14.01 -4.07
CA LEU A 136 14.33 -14.72 -3.90
C LEU A 136 14.45 -15.69 -2.73
N VAL A 137 13.42 -15.76 -1.90
CA VAL A 137 13.31 -16.75 -0.82
C VAL A 137 12.51 -17.91 -1.36
N GLU A 138 13.15 -19.07 -1.49
CA GLU A 138 12.53 -20.30 -1.98
C GLU A 138 12.42 -21.32 -0.86
N LYS A 139 11.27 -22.00 -0.79
CA LYS A 139 11.03 -23.15 0.08
C LYS A 139 10.50 -24.29 -0.77
N ASP A 140 11.20 -25.43 -0.76
CA ASP A 140 10.83 -26.63 -1.51
C ASP A 140 10.63 -26.36 -3.02
N GLY A 141 11.43 -25.43 -3.57
CA GLY A 141 11.39 -25.01 -4.98
C GLY A 141 10.36 -23.92 -5.32
N GLU A 142 9.51 -23.52 -4.37
CA GLU A 142 8.56 -22.43 -4.56
C GLU A 142 9.08 -21.09 -4.02
N VAL A 143 8.93 -20.02 -4.81
CA VAL A 143 9.22 -18.65 -4.37
C VAL A 143 8.11 -18.16 -3.43
N VAL A 144 8.43 -18.04 -2.15
CA VAL A 144 7.53 -17.58 -1.07
C VAL A 144 7.71 -16.09 -0.75
N GLY A 145 8.73 -15.46 -1.30
CA GLY A 145 9.01 -14.04 -1.11
C GLY A 145 10.34 -13.63 -1.73
N PHE A 146 10.77 -12.41 -1.42
CA PHE A 146 12.10 -11.94 -1.74
C PHE A 146 12.61 -10.98 -0.67
N VAL A 147 13.93 -10.79 -0.66
CA VAL A 147 14.60 -9.78 0.14
C VAL A 147 15.49 -8.95 -0.76
N ARG A 148 15.62 -7.66 -0.47
CA ARG A 148 16.52 -6.78 -1.22
C ARG A 148 17.15 -5.74 -0.32
N ARG A 149 18.29 -5.18 -0.73
CA ARG A 149 18.81 -3.99 -0.04
C ARG A 149 17.90 -2.80 -0.30
N TYR A 150 17.68 -2.01 0.74
CA TYR A 150 16.92 -0.76 0.61
C TYR A 150 17.71 0.25 -0.21
N ARG A 151 17.13 0.72 -1.31
CA ARG A 151 17.68 1.78 -2.14
C ARG A 151 17.19 3.13 -1.60
N ARG A 152 18.12 4.00 -1.23
CA ARG A 152 17.83 5.36 -0.75
C ARG A 152 17.44 6.27 -1.92
N ALA A 153 16.85 7.42 -1.61
CA ALA A 153 16.45 8.41 -2.61
C ALA A 153 17.62 8.89 -3.49
N GLY A 154 18.84 8.97 -2.93
CA GLY A 154 20.07 9.31 -3.68
C GLY A 154 20.62 8.19 -4.57
N GLY A 155 19.96 7.03 -4.64
CA GLY A 155 20.38 5.90 -5.47
C GLY A 155 21.24 4.86 -4.76
N ASP A 156 21.91 5.22 -3.68
CA ASP A 156 22.77 4.32 -2.88
C ASP A 156 21.99 3.27 -2.10
N PHE A 157 22.61 2.12 -1.87
CA PHE A 157 22.06 1.06 -1.04
C PHE A 157 22.41 1.22 0.44
N SER A 158 21.40 1.04 1.29
CA SER A 158 21.57 0.91 2.73
C SER A 158 22.19 -0.43 3.11
N THR A 159 22.71 -0.52 4.33
CA THR A 159 23.06 -1.80 4.97
C THR A 159 21.83 -2.61 5.37
N GLY A 160 20.68 -1.95 5.51
CA GLY A 160 19.40 -2.57 5.85
C GLY A 160 18.74 -3.27 4.67
N TRP A 161 18.02 -4.33 4.99
CA TRP A 161 17.31 -5.18 4.04
C TRP A 161 15.80 -5.02 4.17
N GLU A 162 15.10 -5.01 3.06
CA GLU A 162 13.66 -5.13 3.02
C GLU A 162 13.28 -6.60 2.84
N ALA A 163 12.21 -7.02 3.51
CA ALA A 163 11.60 -8.33 3.31
C ALA A 163 10.24 -8.18 2.65
N PHE A 164 9.95 -9.02 1.66
CA PHE A 164 8.67 -9.04 0.98
C PHE A 164 8.17 -10.48 0.91
N HIS A 165 6.99 -10.73 1.45
CA HIS A 165 6.35 -12.03 1.35
C HIS A 165 5.39 -12.05 0.16
N ARG A 166 5.23 -13.21 -0.46
CA ARG A 166 4.28 -13.42 -1.53
C ARG A 166 2.90 -13.68 -0.93
N LEU A 167 1.91 -12.91 -1.37
CA LEU A 167 0.49 -13.23 -1.25
C LEU A 167 -0.08 -13.50 -2.65
N ARG A 168 -1.38 -13.81 -2.72
CA ARG A 168 -2.07 -14.22 -3.95
C ARG A 168 -1.87 -13.25 -5.12
N ASP A 169 -1.86 -11.95 -4.84
CA ASP A 169 -1.90 -10.86 -5.80
C ASP A 169 -0.60 -10.03 -5.86
N GLY A 170 0.45 -10.44 -5.14
CA GLY A 170 1.73 -9.76 -5.22
C GLY A 170 2.67 -9.97 -4.04
N PHE A 171 3.61 -9.04 -3.92
CA PHE A 171 4.62 -9.04 -2.87
C PHE A 171 4.40 -7.90 -1.91
N TYR A 172 4.33 -8.24 -0.63
CA TYR A 172 3.97 -7.32 0.44
C TYR A 172 5.11 -7.18 1.42
N ARG A 173 5.49 -5.93 1.67
CA ARG A 173 6.59 -5.61 2.57
C ARG A 173 6.28 -6.09 3.99
N ARG A 174 7.28 -6.67 4.63
CA ARG A 174 7.25 -7.11 6.03
C ARG A 174 8.04 -6.15 6.90
N GLU A 175 7.41 -5.72 7.97
CA GLU A 175 8.08 -4.97 9.02
C GLU A 175 9.10 -5.85 9.76
N ALA A 176 10.23 -5.25 10.10
CA ALA A 176 11.22 -5.87 10.95
C ALA A 176 10.72 -5.87 12.40
N ILE A 177 10.88 -7.00 13.07
CA ILE A 177 10.71 -7.07 14.52
C ILE A 177 11.77 -6.23 15.22
N THR A 178 11.47 -5.69 16.39
CA THR A 178 12.34 -4.73 17.11
C THR A 178 13.76 -5.27 17.34
N SER A 179 13.86 -6.56 17.66
CA SER A 179 15.13 -7.25 17.91
C SER A 179 15.96 -7.48 16.64
N CYS A 180 15.35 -7.34 15.46
CA CYS A 180 15.98 -7.54 14.15
C CYS A 180 16.06 -6.28 13.29
N ALA A 181 15.52 -5.15 13.75
CA ALA A 181 15.56 -3.88 13.04
C ALA A 181 17.01 -3.41 12.82
N ASN A 182 17.30 -2.88 11.63
CA ASN A 182 18.59 -2.31 11.26
C ASN A 182 18.90 -1.03 12.04
N SER A 183 17.86 -0.26 12.39
CA SER A 183 17.97 0.97 13.17
C SER A 183 16.70 1.19 13.98
N ARG A 184 16.81 1.87 15.13
CA ARG A 184 15.68 2.16 16.03
C ARG A 184 14.51 2.89 15.34
N ASN A 185 14.79 3.72 14.34
CA ASN A 185 13.80 4.56 13.67
C ASN A 185 13.26 3.94 12.36
N SER A 186 13.55 2.67 12.09
CA SER A 186 13.12 2.02 10.85
C SER A 186 12.41 0.72 11.14
N SER A 187 11.08 0.76 11.12
CA SER A 187 10.21 -0.40 11.34
C SER A 187 10.24 -1.42 10.21
N TYR A 188 10.76 -1.08 9.02
CA TYR A 188 10.71 -1.95 7.84
C TYR A 188 12.07 -2.46 7.36
N LEU A 189 13.16 -2.07 8.01
CA LEU A 189 14.51 -2.50 7.62
C LEU A 189 15.05 -3.56 8.57
N TRP A 190 15.33 -4.72 8.02
CA TRP A 190 15.97 -5.84 8.68
C TRP A 190 17.48 -5.66 8.69
N SER A 191 18.11 -6.05 9.78
CA SER A 191 19.56 -5.92 10.03
C SER A 191 20.46 -6.76 9.10
N GLY A 192 19.90 -7.71 8.35
CA GLY A 192 20.66 -8.54 7.42
C GLY A 192 19.76 -9.37 6.51
N ARG A 193 20.33 -9.82 5.38
CA ARG A 193 19.65 -10.61 4.35
C ARG A 193 18.98 -11.86 4.91
N ASP A 194 19.77 -12.72 5.56
CA ASP A 194 19.28 -14.01 6.06
C ASP A 194 18.19 -13.79 7.14
N VAL A 195 18.30 -12.72 7.93
CA VAL A 195 17.29 -12.35 8.94
C VAL A 195 16.02 -11.82 8.28
N ALA A 196 16.14 -11.05 7.20
CA ALA A 196 15.01 -10.64 6.38
C ALA A 196 14.30 -11.85 5.76
N ALA A 197 15.06 -12.83 5.29
CA ALA A 197 14.53 -14.06 4.71
C ALA A 197 13.80 -14.93 5.75
N TRP A 198 14.34 -14.99 6.97
CA TRP A 198 13.61 -15.54 8.11
C TRP A 198 12.29 -14.80 8.36
N GLY A 199 12.29 -13.46 8.28
CA GLY A 199 11.08 -12.65 8.39
C GLY A 199 10.02 -12.96 7.33
N VAL A 200 10.44 -13.28 6.10
CA VAL A 200 9.54 -13.75 5.04
C VAL A 200 8.89 -15.08 5.42
N LEU A 201 9.67 -16.05 5.89
CA LEU A 201 9.21 -17.41 6.17
C LEU A 201 8.39 -17.53 7.46
N ALA A 202 8.89 -16.96 8.54
CA ALA A 202 8.34 -17.17 9.88
C ALA A 202 7.17 -16.23 10.19
N ASN A 203 7.03 -15.13 9.43
CA ASN A 203 6.06 -14.06 9.70
C ASN A 203 5.94 -13.70 11.21
N PRO A 204 7.06 -13.35 11.86
CA PRO A 204 7.06 -13.15 13.31
C PRO A 204 6.28 -11.91 13.72
N HIS A 205 5.58 -11.98 14.85
CA HIS A 205 5.01 -10.79 15.49
C HIS A 205 6.10 -9.79 15.90
N HIS A 206 5.77 -8.50 15.98
CA HIS A 206 6.72 -7.41 16.21
C HIS A 206 7.62 -7.57 17.46
N GLY A 207 7.10 -8.17 18.53
CA GLY A 207 7.81 -8.44 19.78
C GLY A 207 8.58 -9.77 19.85
N ALA A 208 8.65 -10.53 18.76
CA ALA A 208 9.28 -11.85 18.75
C ALA A 208 10.78 -11.77 19.09
N ALA A 209 11.30 -12.89 19.62
CA ALA A 209 12.73 -13.06 19.82
C ALA A 209 13.45 -13.17 18.47
N ARG A 210 14.68 -12.65 18.43
CA ARG A 210 15.59 -12.84 17.30
C ARG A 210 16.01 -14.32 17.24
N PRO A 211 16.09 -14.95 16.05
CA PRO A 211 16.54 -16.33 15.95
C PRO A 211 17.98 -16.48 16.46
N ALA A 212 18.26 -17.57 17.18
CA ALA A 212 19.52 -17.77 17.91
C ALA A 212 20.78 -17.74 17.01
N TRP A 213 20.67 -18.21 15.76
CA TRP A 213 21.76 -18.15 14.79
C TRP A 213 22.06 -16.72 14.31
N ALA A 214 21.09 -15.81 14.40
CA ALA A 214 21.27 -14.42 14.00
C ALA A 214 21.93 -13.68 15.16
N ARG A 215 23.26 -13.72 15.25
CA ARG A 215 23.97 -12.89 16.24
C ARG A 215 23.85 -11.41 15.87
N ARG A 216 23.76 -10.54 16.87
CA ARG A 216 23.97 -9.09 16.69
C ARG A 216 25.46 -8.88 16.72
N THR A 217 26.05 -8.33 15.67
CA THR A 217 27.43 -7.84 15.73
C THR A 217 27.42 -6.59 16.58
N THR A 218 27.58 -6.74 17.89
CA THR A 218 27.91 -5.61 18.76
C THR A 218 29.27 -5.12 18.31
N LYS A 219 29.34 -3.90 17.75
CA LYS A 219 30.62 -3.20 17.66
C LYS A 219 31.15 -3.14 19.09
N LYS A 220 32.23 -3.87 19.39
CA LYS A 220 33.01 -3.60 20.59
C LYS A 220 33.39 -2.13 20.51
N THR A 221 32.83 -1.31 21.39
CA THR A 221 33.36 0.03 21.65
C THR A 221 34.83 -0.19 21.96
N LYS A 222 35.73 0.39 21.16
CA LYS A 222 37.15 0.42 21.50
C LYS A 222 37.22 1.05 22.88
N GLU A 223 37.62 0.28 23.88
CA GLU A 223 38.07 0.84 25.14
C GLU A 223 39.22 1.77 24.81
N THR A 224 38.98 3.07 24.94
CA THR A 224 40.03 4.07 24.96
C THR A 224 40.81 3.81 26.24
N THR A 225 41.92 3.10 26.12
CA THR A 225 42.90 2.98 27.21
C THR A 225 43.43 4.38 27.48
N ALA A 226 43.24 4.85 28.73
CA ALA A 226 43.84 6.06 29.26
C ALA A 226 45.32 5.82 29.58
#